data_AF-A0A4R8DKQ8-F1
#
_entry.id   AF-A0A4R8DKQ8-F1
#
_cell.length_a   1.000
_cell.length_b   1.000
_cell.length_c   1.000
_cell.angle_alpha   90.00
_cell.angle_beta   90.00
_cell.angle_gamma   90.00
#
_symmetry.space_group_name_H-M   'P 1'
#
loop_
_entity.id
_entity.type
_entity.pdbx_description
1 polymer ?
#
loop_
_entity_poly.entity_id
_entity_poly.type
_entity_poly.pdbx_seq_one_letter_code
_entity_poly.pdbx_strand_id
1 'polypeptide(L)' 'MSGGVPPYVRLANEIAVQFAHRPPADAATAIANHMNAVWDPRMKQALIAHVASGATDLDPAAALAAQQLQAPA' A
#
# COMPACT_ATOMS: atom_id res chain seq x y z
N MET A 1 -16.37 16.77 -10.28
CA MET A 1 -15.47 16.95 -9.11
C MET A 1 -14.25 16.10 -9.40
N SER A 2 -13.11 16.73 -9.65
CA SER A 2 -11.89 16.06 -10.12
C SER A 2 -11.49 14.96 -9.15
N GLY A 3 -11.79 13.72 -9.51
CA GLY A 3 -11.49 12.52 -8.75
C GLY A 3 -9.99 12.27 -8.82
N GLY A 4 -9.25 12.83 -7.87
CA GLY A 4 -7.84 12.54 -7.68
C GLY A 4 -7.65 11.20 -6.98
N VAL A 5 -6.49 10.58 -7.21
CA VAL A 5 -6.03 9.41 -6.46
C VAL A 5 -6.08 9.74 -4.95
N PRO A 6 -6.69 8.89 -4.10
CA PRO A 6 -6.78 9.18 -2.68
C PRO A 6 -5.40 9.41 -2.04
N PRO A 7 -5.28 10.28 -1.01
CA PRO A 7 -3.97 10.59 -0.41
C PRO A 7 -3.20 9.37 0.10
N TYR A 8 -3.90 8.37 0.65
CA TYR A 8 -3.28 7.12 1.11
C TYR A 8 -2.73 6.27 -0.04
N VAL A 9 -3.38 6.26 -1.21
CA VAL A 9 -2.87 5.56 -2.40
C VAL A 9 -1.63 6.26 -2.93
N ARG A 10 -1.67 7.59 -3.03
CA ARG A 10 -0.51 8.38 -3.45
C ARG A 10 0.70 8.13 -2.54
N LEU A 11 0.48 8.14 -1.22
CA LEU A 11 1.53 7.87 -0.25
C LEU A 11 2.05 6.42 -0.34
N ALA A 12 1.17 5.43 -0.53
CA ALA A 12 1.59 4.04 -0.74
C ALA A 12 2.53 3.90 -1.95
N ASN A 13 2.21 4.58 -3.05
CA ASN A 13 3.03 4.58 -4.25
C ASN A 13 4.37 5.32 -4.04
N GLU A 14 4.36 6.45 -3.34
CA GLU A 14 5.59 7.16 -2.97
C GLU A 14 6.53 6.28 -2.13
N ILE A 15 5.98 5.52 -1.17
CA ILE A 15 6.77 4.55 -0.39
C ILE A 15 7.30 3.45 -1.32
N ALA A 16 6.50 2.92 -2.24
CA ALA A 16 6.93 1.88 -3.17
C ALA A 16 8.14 2.31 -4.02
N VAL A 17 8.17 3.56 -4.49
CA VAL A 17 9.31 4.13 -5.22
C VAL A 17 10.61 4.05 -4.41
N GLN A 18 10.56 4.30 -3.10
CA GLN A 18 11.73 4.23 -2.23
C GLN A 18 12.29 2.80 -2.12
N PHE A 19 11.44 1.79 -2.27
CA PHE A 19 11.80 0.37 -2.19
C PHE A 19 12.01 -0.28 -3.58
N ALA A 20 11.94 0.47 -4.67
CA ALA A 20 12.08 -0.05 -6.05
C ALA A 20 13.43 -0.73 -6.34
N HIS A 21 14.45 -0.49 -5.51
CA HIS A 21 15.76 -1.16 -5.58
C HIS A 21 15.76 -2.60 -5.03
N ARG A 22 14.66 -3.05 -4.41
CA ARG A 22 14.54 -4.37 -3.80
C ARG A 22 13.74 -5.34 -4.68
N PRO A 23 13.93 -6.66 -4.50
CA PRO A 23 13.03 -7.65 -5.09
C PRO A 23 11.57 -7.36 -4.69
N PRO A 24 10.58 -7.58 -5.58
CA PRO A 24 9.19 -7.20 -5.33
C PRO A 24 8.58 -7.76 -4.04
N ALA A 25 8.89 -9.02 -3.70
CA ALA A 25 8.39 -9.65 -2.47
C ALA A 25 8.99 -9.03 -1.19
N ASP A 26 10.29 -8.69 -1.24
CA ASP A 26 10.98 -8.04 -0.13
C ASP A 26 10.54 -6.58 0.02
N ALA A 27 10.31 -5.89 -1.10
CA ALA A 27 9.75 -4.54 -1.13
C ALA A 27 8.36 -4.54 -0.48
N ALA A 28 7.45 -5.43 -0.90
CA ALA A 28 6.11 -5.54 -0.35
C ALA A 28 6.14 -5.75 1.18
N THR A 29 6.98 -6.67 1.65
CA THR A 29 7.15 -6.95 3.09
C THR A 29 7.67 -5.74 3.86
N ALA A 30 8.68 -5.06 3.31
CA ALA A 30 9.22 -3.85 3.94
C ALA A 30 8.19 -2.71 3.98
N ILE A 31 7.41 -2.52 2.91
CA ILE A 31 6.34 -1.53 2.82
C ILE A 31 5.24 -1.85 3.82
N ALA A 32 4.78 -3.11 3.91
CA ALA A 32 3.74 -3.51 4.84
C ALA A 32 4.17 -3.30 6.31
N ASN A 33 5.42 -3.65 6.64
CA ASN A 33 6.00 -3.40 7.96
C ASN A 33 6.07 -1.90 8.27
N HIS A 34 6.50 -1.09 7.31
CA HIS A 34 6.51 0.36 7.46
C HIS A 34 5.10 0.89 7.71
N MET A 35 4.12 0.56 6.86
CA MET A 35 2.72 0.95 7.03
C MET A 35 2.18 0.53 8.40
N ASN A 36 2.51 -0.66 8.88
CA ASN A 36 2.09 -1.10 10.21
C ASN A 36 2.64 -0.24 11.35
N ALA A 37 3.87 0.25 11.21
CA ALA A 37 4.54 1.07 12.22
C ALA A 37 4.12 2.55 12.20
N VAL A 38 3.91 3.13 11.01
CA VAL A 38 3.66 4.58 10.87
C VAL A 38 2.23 4.97 10.52
N TRP A 39 1.42 4.09 9.93
CA TRP A 39 0.08 4.47 9.50
C TRP A 39 -0.98 4.18 10.57
N ASP A 40 -1.92 5.12 10.68
CA ASP A 40 -3.12 4.92 11.46
C ASP A 40 -3.92 3.70 10.96
N PRO A 41 -4.58 2.94 11.87
CA PRO A 41 -5.40 1.79 11.52
C PRO A 41 -6.44 2.09 10.43
N ARG A 42 -7.02 3.30 10.44
CA ARG A 42 -8.00 3.75 9.44
C ARG A 42 -7.41 3.88 8.03
N MET A 43 -6.16 4.36 7.91
CA MET A 43 -5.49 4.46 6.62
C MET A 43 -5.19 3.09 6.04
N LYS A 44 -4.74 2.14 6.89
CA LYS A 44 -4.51 0.75 6.48
C LYS A 44 -5.80 0.10 5.98
N GLN A 45 -6.91 0.26 6.72
CA GLN A 45 -8.22 -0.23 6.30
C GLN A 45 -8.70 0.40 4.98
N ALA A 46 -8.48 1.70 4.77
CA ALA A 46 -8.82 2.36 3.52
C ALA A 46 -8.03 1.79 2.34
N LEU A 47 -6.72 1.60 2.50
CA LEU A 47 -5.86 0.99 1.47
C LEU A 47 -6.28 -0.44 1.15
N ILE A 48 -6.56 -1.24 2.18
CA ILE A 48 -7.07 -2.60 2.06
C ILE A 48 -8.38 -2.64 1.26
N ALA A 49 -9.35 -1.79 1.61
CA ALA A 49 -10.63 -1.71 0.92
C ALA A 49 -10.46 -1.25 -0.54
N HIS A 50 -9.51 -0.36 -0.79
CA HIS A 50 -9.18 0.13 -2.12
C HIS A 50 -8.59 -0.97 -3.02
N VAL A 51 -7.72 -1.83 -2.49
CA VAL A 51 -7.25 -3.02 -3.24
C VAL A 51 -8.37 -4.02 -3.47
N ALA A 52 -9.22 -4.25 -2.47
CA ALA A 52 -10.35 -5.17 -2.56
C ALA A 52 -11.41 -4.72 -3.59
N SER A 53 -11.49 -3.42 -3.90
CA SER A 53 -12.40 -2.89 -4.94
C SER A 53 -11.88 -3.11 -6.38
N GLY A 54 -10.67 -3.67 -6.52
CA GLY A 54 -10.04 -3.91 -7.83
C GLY A 54 -9.35 -2.69 -8.42
N ALA A 55 -8.91 -1.75 -7.57
CA ALA A 55 -8.26 -0.53 -8.04
C ALA A 55 -6.88 -0.80 -8.68
N THR A 56 -6.58 -0.05 -9.74
CA THR A 56 -5.37 -0.23 -10.58
C THR A 56 -4.38 0.93 -10.48
N ASP A 57 -4.61 1.85 -9.55
CA ASP A 57 -3.83 3.06 -9.30
C ASP A 57 -2.72 2.87 -8.24
N LEU A 58 -2.52 1.63 -7.78
CA LEU A 58 -1.44 1.24 -6.88
C LEU A 58 -0.24 0.65 -7.63
N ASP A 59 0.95 0.98 -7.16
CA ASP A 59 2.17 0.29 -7.55
C ASP A 59 2.07 -1.21 -7.18
N PRO A 60 2.59 -2.15 -8.01
CA PRO A 60 2.53 -3.57 -7.71
C PRO A 60 3.07 -3.96 -6.32
N ALA A 61 4.16 -3.33 -5.86
CA ALA A 61 4.71 -3.60 -4.53
C ALA A 61 3.81 -3.06 -3.41
N ALA A 62 3.17 -1.90 -3.63
CA ALA A 62 2.19 -1.34 -2.69
C ALA A 62 0.90 -2.18 -2.62
N ALA A 63 0.42 -2.69 -3.75
CA ALA A 63 -0.74 -3.58 -3.80
C ALA A 63 -0.46 -4.90 -3.06
N LEU A 64 0.72 -5.50 -3.25
CA LEU A 64 1.15 -6.68 -2.51
C LEU A 64 1.28 -6.39 -1.01
N ALA A 65 1.85 -5.24 -0.64
CA ALA A 65 1.95 -4.83 0.76
C ALA A 65 0.58 -4.69 1.42
N ALA A 66 -0.39 -4.09 0.72
CA ALA A 66 -1.76 -3.97 1.19
C ALA A 66 -2.44 -5.33 1.39
N GLN A 67 -2.18 -6.31 0.52
CA GLN A 67 -2.65 -7.70 0.71
C GLN A 67 -2.04 -8.34 1.96
N GLN A 68 -0.76 -8.09 2.23
CA GLN A 68 -0.10 -8.59 3.45
C GLN A 68 -0.69 -7.96 4.73
N LEU A 69 -1.16 -6.70 4.67
CA LEU A 69 -1.86 -6.06 5.80
C LEU A 69 -3.23 -6.71 6.11
N GLN A 70 -3.84 -7.43 5.16
CA GLN A 70 -5.10 -8.15 5.38
C GLN A 70 -4.89 -9.50 6.06
N ALA A 71 -3.71 -10.11 5.90
CA ALA A 71 -3.40 -11.39 6.51
C ALA A 71 -3.29 -11.20 8.04
N PRO A 72 -3.99 -12.00 8.87
CA PRO A 72 -3.73 -12.02 10.29
C PRO A 72 -2.28 -12.46 10.52
N ALA A 73 -1.54 -11.71 11.36
CA ALA A 73 -0.16 -12.00 11.74
C ALA A 73 0.00 -13.34 12.44
#